data_AF-A0A1M7MR60-F1
#
_entry.id   AF-A0A1M7MR60-F1
#
_cell.length_a   1.000
_cell.length_b   1.000
_cell.length_c   1.000
_cell.angle_alpha   90.00
_cell.angle_beta   90.00
_cell.angle_gamma   90.00
#
_symmetry.space_group_name_H-M   'P 1'
#
loop_
_entity.id
_entity.type
_entity.pdbx_description
1 polymer ?
#
loop_
_entity_poly.entity_id
_entity_poly.type
_entity_poly.pdbx_seq_one_letter_code
_entity_poly.pdbx_strand_id
1 'polypeptide(L)'
;MENNWDWDKKYPVISISFGSGAVRNLDELKAIEKELLERNSREYGVQLEFETITGRFFELIQKIYEKYNAPVVVLVDEYDKPLLDRIIEKDLAMEIREELKNFYSVIKEADQYLKFVFITGVSKFSKVSLFSG
;
A
#
# COMPACT_ATOMS: atom_id res chain seq x y z
N MET A 1 13.49 -8.33 -33.21
CA MET A 1 13.43 -7.20 -32.24
C MET A 1 13.25 -7.82 -30.86
N GLU A 2 14.28 -8.45 -30.31
CA GLU A 2 14.17 -9.23 -29.07
C GLU A 2 15.52 -9.10 -28.34
N ASN A 3 15.62 -8.18 -27.39
CA ASN A 3 16.59 -8.13 -26.27
C ASN A 3 16.63 -6.75 -25.59
N ASN A 4 15.48 -6.23 -25.14
CA ASN A 4 15.44 -4.99 -24.35
C ASN A 4 15.16 -5.23 -22.86
N TRP A 5 15.19 -6.49 -22.39
CA TRP A 5 14.97 -6.78 -20.98
C TRP A 5 16.28 -7.09 -20.27
N ASP A 6 16.69 -6.16 -19.41
CA ASP A 6 17.83 -6.33 -18.53
C ASP A 6 17.40 -7.13 -17.30
N TRP A 7 17.65 -8.45 -17.34
CA TRP A 7 17.31 -9.38 -16.26
C TRP A 7 18.12 -9.15 -14.97
N ASP A 8 19.23 -8.41 -15.04
CA ASP A 8 20.06 -8.11 -13.87
C ASP A 8 19.52 -6.90 -13.07
N LYS A 9 18.61 -6.13 -13.66
CA LYS A 9 18.03 -4.95 -13.03
C LYS A 9 17.01 -5.32 -11.96
N LYS A 10 17.43 -5.21 -10.70
CA LYS A 10 16.58 -5.42 -9.52
C LYS A 10 15.96 -4.10 -9.08
N TYR A 11 14.71 -4.17 -8.64
CA TYR A 11 13.97 -3.05 -8.06
C TYR A 11 13.56 -3.42 -6.63
N PRO A 12 13.65 -2.49 -5.67
CA PRO A 12 13.11 -2.72 -4.35
C PRO A 12 11.58 -2.81 -4.41
N VAL A 13 11.00 -3.68 -3.60
CA VAL A 13 9.57 -4.02 -3.59
C VAL A 13 8.98 -3.79 -2.20
N ILE A 14 8.03 -2.88 -2.08
CA ILE A 14 7.19 -2.76 -0.87
C ILE A 14 6.00 -3.71 -1.03
N SER A 15 5.80 -4.60 -0.06
CA SER A 15 4.69 -5.56 -0.05
C SER A 15 3.70 -5.25 1.06
N ILE A 16 2.47 -4.93 0.65
CA ILE A 16 1.31 -4.62 1.49
C ILE A 16 0.29 -5.73 1.23
N SER A 17 -0.14 -6.45 2.25
CA SER A 17 -1.15 -7.50 2.10
C SER A 17 -2.12 -7.43 3.26
N PHE A 18 -3.41 -7.27 2.95
CA PHE A 18 -4.49 -7.24 3.96
C PHE A 18 -5.05 -8.63 4.26
N GLY A 19 -4.47 -9.71 3.73
CA GLY A 19 -5.04 -11.05 3.86
C GLY A 19 -4.93 -11.68 5.25
N SER A 20 -4.03 -11.18 6.09
CA SER A 20 -3.86 -11.65 7.45
C SER A 20 -4.81 -10.93 8.42
N GLY A 21 -5.93 -11.58 8.75
CA GLY A 21 -6.87 -11.10 9.76
C GLY A 21 -8.12 -10.43 9.18
N ALA A 22 -9.08 -10.15 10.06
CA ALA A 22 -10.31 -9.46 9.72
C ALA A 22 -10.33 -8.10 10.41
N VAL A 23 -10.64 -7.04 9.66
CA VAL A 23 -10.77 -5.68 10.21
C VAL A 23 -12.12 -5.58 10.90
N ARG A 24 -12.18 -5.22 12.19
CA ARG A 24 -13.44 -5.05 12.93
C ARG A 24 -13.86 -3.60 13.11
N ASN A 25 -12.92 -2.67 13.05
CA ASN A 25 -13.15 -1.23 13.19
C ASN A 25 -12.00 -0.43 12.55
N LEU A 26 -12.15 0.89 12.51
CA LEU A 26 -11.17 1.81 11.92
C LEU A 26 -9.80 1.77 12.62
N ASP A 27 -9.77 1.63 13.95
CA ASP A 27 -8.51 1.60 14.71
C ASP A 27 -7.70 0.33 14.41
N GLU A 28 -8.37 -0.81 14.23
CA GLU A 28 -7.72 -2.06 13.80
C GLU A 28 -7.12 -1.93 12.40
N LEU A 29 -7.81 -1.26 11.45
CA LEU A 29 -7.27 -1.00 10.12
C LEU A 29 -5.99 -0.17 10.20
N LYS A 30 -6.01 0.94 10.96
CA LYS A 30 -4.85 1.81 11.16
C LYS A 30 -3.68 1.10 11.83
N ALA A 31 -3.97 0.19 12.77
CA ALA A 31 -2.95 -0.64 13.39
C ALA A 31 -2.30 -1.59 12.37
N ILE A 32 -3.10 -2.26 11.54
CA ILE A 32 -2.62 -3.14 10.47
C ILE A 32 -1.76 -2.37 9.46
N GLU A 33 -2.21 -1.20 9.01
CA GLU A 33 -1.44 -0.36 8.10
C GLU A 33 -0.09 0.02 8.71
N LYS A 34 -0.07 0.43 9.98
CA LYS A 34 1.17 0.74 10.71
C LYS A 34 2.11 -0.47 10.78
N GLU A 35 1.59 -1.66 11.08
CA GLU A 35 2.37 -2.90 11.13
C GLU A 35 2.95 -3.28 9.77
N LEU A 36 2.17 -3.11 8.69
CA LEU A 36 2.63 -3.35 7.31
C LEU A 36 3.79 -2.41 6.95
N LEU A 37 3.68 -1.13 7.26
CA LEU A 37 4.75 -0.15 7.03
C LEU A 37 6.00 -0.45 7.86
N GLU A 38 5.82 -0.83 9.12
CA GLU A 38 6.92 -1.18 10.03
C GLU A 38 7.64 -2.47 9.61
N ARG A 39 6.91 -3.46 9.08
CA ARG A 39 7.52 -4.67 8.53
C ARG A 39 8.42 -4.34 7.34
N ASN A 40 7.93 -3.54 6.40
CA ASN A 40 8.71 -3.12 5.24
C ASN A 40 9.89 -2.23 5.65
N SER A 41 9.71 -1.32 6.61
CA SER A 41 10.79 -0.47 7.10
C SER A 41 11.94 -1.29 7.68
N ARG A 42 11.62 -2.33 8.45
CA ARG A 42 12.59 -3.29 9.00
C ARG A 42 13.28 -4.12 7.93
N GLU A 43 12.53 -4.64 6.96
CA GLU A 43 13.08 -5.42 5.84
C GLU A 43 14.14 -4.61 5.08
N TYR A 44 13.84 -3.32 4.85
CA TYR A 44 14.76 -2.43 4.16
C TYR A 44 15.76 -1.72 5.08
N GLY A 45 15.69 -1.92 6.40
CA GLY A 45 16.53 -1.24 7.38
C GLY A 45 16.46 0.28 7.26
N VAL A 46 15.27 0.83 7.09
CA VAL A 46 15.00 2.27 7.07
C VAL A 46 14.20 2.67 8.31
N GLN A 47 14.52 3.84 8.88
CA GLN A 47 13.78 4.38 10.02
C GLN A 47 12.74 5.38 9.50
N LEU A 48 11.52 5.31 10.02
CA LEU A 48 10.44 6.22 9.67
C LEU A 48 10.19 7.19 10.83
N GLU A 49 10.24 8.47 10.54
CA GLU A 49 10.19 9.59 11.49
C GLU A 49 8.80 10.25 11.52
N PHE A 50 8.03 10.12 10.45
CA PHE A 50 6.70 10.71 10.40
C PHE A 50 5.71 9.99 11.34
N GLU A 51 4.75 10.76 11.85
CA GLU A 51 3.74 10.29 12.82
C GLU A 51 2.50 9.70 12.12
N THR A 52 2.07 10.32 11.03
CA THR A 52 0.87 9.89 10.30
C THR A 52 1.16 8.65 9.46
N ILE A 53 0.17 7.76 9.31
CA ILE A 53 0.31 6.54 8.48
C ILE A 53 0.65 6.92 7.04
N THR A 54 -0.05 7.90 6.47
CA THR A 54 0.19 8.39 5.11
C THR A 54 1.61 8.97 4.95
N GLY A 55 2.07 9.75 5.93
CA GLY A 55 3.43 10.27 5.96
C GLY A 55 4.46 9.15 6.00
N ARG A 56 4.29 8.18 6.91
CA ARG A 56 5.18 7.02 7.04
C ARG A 56 5.24 6.21 5.75
N PHE A 57 4.12 6.08 5.03
CA PHE A 57 4.10 5.35 3.76
C PHE A 57 4.87 6.11 2.67
N PHE A 58 4.70 7.42 2.56
CA PHE A 58 5.47 8.26 1.63
C PHE A 58 6.96 8.18 1.95
N GLU A 59 7.32 8.37 3.22
CA GLU A 59 8.69 8.33 3.71
C GLU A 59 9.35 6.97 3.45
N LEU A 60 8.62 5.88 3.61
CA LEU A 60 9.09 4.53 3.29
C LEU A 60 9.48 4.42 1.81
N ILE A 61 8.60 4.85 0.90
CA ILE A 61 8.86 4.84 -0.54
C ILE A 61 10.10 5.69 -0.86
N GLN A 62 10.15 6.91 -0.34
CA GLN A 62 11.24 7.84 -0.58
C GLN A 62 12.60 7.31 -0.06
N LYS A 63 12.66 6.85 1.19
CA LYS A 63 13.90 6.35 1.79
C LYS A 63 14.41 5.08 1.09
N ILE A 64 13.52 4.22 0.61
CA ILE A 64 13.90 3.05 -0.18
C ILE A 64 14.44 3.48 -1.55
N TYR A 65 13.78 4.42 -2.23
CA TYR A 65 14.27 4.98 -3.48
C TYR A 65 15.70 5.53 -3.33
N GLU A 66 15.92 6.37 -2.32
CA GLU A 66 17.22 6.99 -2.04
C GLU A 66 18.30 5.95 -1.72
N LYS A 67 17.96 4.93 -0.90
CA LYS A 67 18.90 3.88 -0.48
C LYS A 67 19.40 3.03 -1.66
N TYR A 68 18.51 2.67 -2.59
CA TYR A 68 18.86 1.81 -3.72
C TYR A 68 19.16 2.59 -5.00
N ASN A 69 18.95 3.91 -4.99
CA ASN A 69 18.99 4.79 -6.16
C ASN A 69 18.22 4.19 -7.35
N ALA A 70 17.04 3.62 -7.05
CA ALA A 70 16.23 2.87 -7.99
C ALA A 70 14.74 3.06 -7.67
N PRO A 71 13.88 3.14 -8.71
CA PRO A 71 12.44 3.32 -8.51
C PRO A 71 11.81 2.09 -7.84
N VAL A 72 10.86 2.34 -6.95
CA VAL A 72 10.27 1.34 -6.05
C VAL A 72 9.04 0.71 -6.68
N VAL A 73 8.89 -0.59 -6.51
CA VAL A 73 7.67 -1.32 -6.87
C VAL A 73 6.79 -1.44 -5.63
N VAL A 74 5.50 -1.11 -5.75
CA VAL A 74 4.53 -1.33 -4.67
C VAL A 74 3.58 -2.44 -5.08
N LEU A 75 3.54 -3.51 -4.29
CA LEU A 75 2.60 -4.61 -4.44
C LEU A 75 1.56 -4.54 -3.32
N VAL A 76 0.29 -4.40 -3.68
CA VAL A 76 -0.83 -4.40 -2.75
C VAL A 76 -1.68 -5.63 -3.01
N ASP A 77 -1.74 -6.54 -2.05
CA ASP A 77 -2.56 -7.74 -2.13
C ASP A 77 -3.78 -7.66 -1.21
N GLU A 78 -4.88 -8.25 -1.69
CA GLU A 78 -6.20 -8.21 -1.06
C GLU A 78 -6.67 -6.79 -0.68
N TYR A 79 -6.44 -5.82 -1.56
CA TYR A 79 -6.62 -4.37 -1.29
C TYR A 79 -8.04 -3.98 -0.84
N ASP A 80 -9.04 -4.74 -1.25
CA ASP A 80 -10.47 -4.51 -0.99
C ASP A 80 -11.01 -5.34 0.18
N LYS A 81 -10.22 -6.26 0.73
CA LYS A 81 -10.64 -7.16 1.82
C LYS A 81 -11.12 -6.41 3.07
N PRO A 82 -10.42 -5.38 3.58
CA PRO A 82 -10.89 -4.64 4.76
C PRO A 82 -12.30 -4.06 4.58
N LEU A 83 -12.60 -3.57 3.38
CA LEU A 83 -13.92 -3.02 3.06
C LEU A 83 -14.97 -4.13 2.89
N LEU A 84 -14.60 -5.23 2.22
CA LEU A 84 -15.51 -6.33 1.94
C LEU A 84 -15.95 -7.05 3.22
N ASP A 85 -15.06 -7.19 4.20
CA ASP A 85 -15.38 -7.78 5.51
C ASP A 85 -16.49 -7.01 6.26
N ARG A 86 -16.69 -5.72 5.94
CA ARG A 86 -17.63 -4.82 6.61
C ARG A 86 -18.68 -4.20 5.70
N ILE A 87 -18.83 -4.70 4.48
CA ILE A 87 -19.70 -4.08 3.47
C ILE A 87 -21.19 -3.99 3.87
N ILE A 88 -21.63 -4.82 4.81
CA ILE A 88 -23.01 -4.82 5.34
C ILE A 88 -23.21 -3.66 6.33
N GLU A 89 -22.17 -3.28 7.07
CA GLU A 89 -22.18 -2.25 8.11
C GLU A 89 -21.90 -0.88 7.47
N LYS A 90 -22.93 -0.26 6.88
CA LYS A 90 -22.78 0.94 6.01
C LYS A 90 -21.89 2.05 6.58
N ASP A 91 -22.08 2.42 7.84
CA ASP A 91 -21.34 3.53 8.45
C ASP A 91 -19.85 3.17 8.62
N LEU A 92 -19.57 1.97 9.15
CA LEU A 92 -18.21 1.47 9.27
C LEU A 92 -17.54 1.24 7.90
N ALA A 93 -18.28 0.75 6.91
CA ALA A 93 -17.79 0.59 5.54
C ALA A 93 -17.39 1.94 4.92
N MET A 94 -18.12 3.02 5.21
CA MET A 94 -17.76 4.37 4.77
C MET A 94 -16.46 4.84 5.43
N GLU A 95 -16.31 4.66 6.74
CA GLU A 95 -15.08 5.03 7.45
C GLU A 95 -13.85 4.25 6.94
N ILE A 96 -13.99 2.92 6.80
CA ILE A 96 -12.94 2.06 6.23
C ILE A 96 -12.59 2.49 4.80
N ARG A 97 -13.60 2.81 3.98
CA ARG A 97 -13.36 3.26 2.60
C ARG A 97 -12.56 4.56 2.55
N GLU A 98 -12.89 5.53 3.39
CA GLU A 98 -12.18 6.81 3.43
C GLU A 98 -10.74 6.63 3.94
N GLU A 99 -10.51 5.77 4.93
CA GLU A 99 -9.15 5.46 5.40
C GLU A 99 -8.32 4.79 4.30
N LEU A 100 -8.85 3.74 3.65
CA LEU A 100 -8.16 3.08 2.53
C LEU A 100 -7.86 4.07 1.40
N LYS A 101 -8.79 4.98 1.09
CA LYS A 101 -8.57 6.03 0.09
C LYS A 101 -7.43 6.96 0.49
N ASN A 102 -7.36 7.37 1.76
CA ASN A 102 -6.26 8.18 2.29
C ASN A 102 -4.93 7.43 2.19
N PHE A 103 -4.90 6.17 2.62
CA PHE A 103 -3.72 5.31 2.56
C PHE A 103 -3.18 5.18 1.12
N TYR A 104 -4.06 4.87 0.16
CA TYR A 104 -3.67 4.72 -1.24
C TYR A 104 -3.39 6.04 -1.96
N SER A 105 -3.84 7.19 -1.44
CA SER A 105 -3.58 8.50 -2.07
C SER A 105 -2.08 8.83 -2.13
N VAL A 106 -1.31 8.32 -1.15
CA VAL A 106 0.16 8.44 -1.08
C VAL A 106 0.85 7.91 -2.33
N ILE A 107 0.30 6.86 -2.95
CA ILE A 107 0.87 6.27 -4.17
C ILE A 107 0.92 7.30 -5.30
N LYS A 108 -0.12 8.14 -5.42
CA LYS A 108 -0.15 9.22 -6.43
C LYS A 108 0.88 10.31 -6.12
N GLU A 109 1.04 10.65 -4.84
CA GLU A 109 2.00 11.67 -4.41
C GLU A 109 3.45 11.22 -4.59
N ALA A 110 3.71 9.92 -4.42
CA ALA A 110 5.04 9.32 -4.55
C ALA A 110 5.42 8.90 -5.99
N ASP A 111 4.62 9.24 -7.02
CA ASP A 111 4.76 8.73 -8.40
C ASP A 111 6.19 8.85 -8.96
N GLN A 112 6.88 9.96 -8.68
CA GLN A 112 8.26 10.19 -9.12
C GLN A 112 9.29 9.15 -8.61
N TYR A 113 8.98 8.47 -7.50
CA TYR A 113 9.82 7.44 -6.89
C TYR A 113 9.43 6.03 -7.31
N LEU A 114 8.31 5.86 -8.02
CA LEU A 114 7.71 4.56 -8.30
C LEU A 114 8.09 4.05 -9.69
N LYS A 115 8.30 2.73 -9.78
CA LYS A 115 8.52 2.04 -11.06
C LYS A 115 7.19 1.56 -11.64
N PHE A 116 6.38 0.93 -10.80
CA PHE A 116 4.99 0.58 -11.06
C PHE A 116 4.32 0.17 -9.74
N VAL A 117 2.99 0.16 -9.75
CA VAL A 117 2.15 -0.29 -8.64
C VAL A 117 1.29 -1.42 -9.16
N PHE A 118 1.25 -2.54 -8.46
CA PHE A 118 0.42 -3.69 -8.80
C PHE A 118 -0.49 -4.04 -7.64
N ILE A 119 -1.79 -4.18 -7.95
CA ILE A 119 -2.84 -4.32 -6.94
C ILE A 119 -3.68 -5.55 -7.27
N THR A 120 -3.83 -6.45 -6.30
CA THR A 120 -4.68 -7.63 -6.35
C THR A 120 -5.76 -7.54 -5.28
N GLY A 121 -6.95 -8.06 -5.58
CA GLY A 121 -8.12 -8.05 -4.69
C GLY A 121 -8.68 -9.45 -4.48
N VAL A 122 -9.53 -9.61 -3.47
CA VAL A 122 -10.21 -10.89 -3.18
C VAL A 122 -11.51 -11.04 -3.98
N SER A 123 -12.05 -9.95 -4.53
CA SER A 123 -13.24 -9.97 -5.36
C SER A 123 -12.92 -10.14 -6.83
N LYS A 124 -13.59 -11.08 -7.50
CA LYS A 124 -13.57 -11.16 -8.98
C LYS A 124 -14.24 -9.95 -9.66
N PHE A 125 -15.01 -9.14 -8.92
CA PHE A 125 -15.74 -7.98 -9.43
C PHE A 125 -16.11 -7.02 -8.28
N SER A 126 -15.28 -6.03 -7.94
CA SER A 126 -15.70 -4.93 -7.06
C SER A 126 -15.55 -3.60 -7.80
N LYS A 127 -16.67 -3.07 -8.30
CA LYS A 127 -16.81 -1.70 -8.83
C LYS A 127 -16.78 -0.65 -7.70
N VAL A 128 -15.89 -0.82 -6.72
CA VAL A 128 -15.67 0.20 -5.68
C VAL A 128 -14.50 1.05 -6.12
N SER A 129 -14.80 2.27 -6.55
CA SER A 129 -13.77 3.24 -6.88
C SER A 129 -13.08 3.70 -5.59
N LEU A 130 -11.93 3.08 -5.27
CA LEU A 130 -10.93 3.61 -4.34
C LEU A 130 -9.99 4.59 -5.06
N PHE A 131 -9.92 4.51 -6.39
CA PHE A 131 -9.16 5.41 -7.26
C PHE A 131 -10.11 6.36 -8.00
N SER A 132 -10.78 7.27 -7.28
CA SER A 132 -11.45 8.41 -7.90
C SER A 132 -11.20 9.69 -7.14
N GLY A 133 -10.62 10.63 -7.88
CA GLY A 133 -10.07 11.92 -7.51
C GLY A 133 -9.13 12.30 -8.63
#